data_AF-A0AAN9UCX8-F1
#
_entry.id   AF-A0AAN9UCX8-F1
#
_cell.length_a   1.000
_cell.length_b   1.000
_cell.length_c   1.000
_cell.angle_alpha   90.00
_cell.angle_beta   90.00
_cell.angle_gamma   90.00
#
_symmetry.space_group_name_H-M   'P 1'
#
loop_
_entity.id
_entity.type
_entity.pdbx_description
1 polymer ?
#
loop_
_entity_poly.entity_id
_entity_poly.type
_entity_poly.pdbx_seq_one_letter_code
_entity_poly.pdbx_strand_id
1 'polypeptide(L)' 'MYMQNFRCHVTGTTSTKKVAAAKPAVLCADDPSKCTSGAKQMIVWNQQEGNNWEDTRGVSPGYNMKLGFAPGAQNDIFE' A
#
# COMPACT_ATOMS: atom_id res chain seq x y z
N MET A 1 -13.10 2.85 6.79
CA MET A 1 -11.98 3.51 6.08
C MET A 1 -12.39 4.93 5.67
N TYR A 2 -11.46 5.78 5.26
CA TYR A 2 -11.77 7.07 4.60
C TYR A 2 -11.11 7.09 3.22
N MET A 3 -11.85 7.51 2.19
CA MET A 3 -11.38 7.59 0.82
C MET A 3 -12.02 8.79 0.13
N GLN A 4 -11.21 9.64 -0.49
CA GLN A 4 -11.65 10.77 -1.29
C GLN A 4 -10.82 10.84 -2.56
N ASN A 5 -11.48 10.75 -3.71
CA ASN A 5 -10.82 10.78 -5.01
C ASN A 5 -10.69 12.22 -5.51
N PHE A 6 -9.60 12.50 -6.22
CA PHE A 6 -9.33 13.77 -6.86
C PHE A 6 -8.58 13.56 -8.17
N ARG A 7 -8.65 14.54 -9.08
CA ARG A 7 -7.86 14.56 -10.30
C ARG A 7 -6.43 15.00 -9.96
N CYS A 8 -5.44 14.16 -10.28
CA CYS A 8 -4.02 14.44 -10.05
C CYS A 8 -3.24 14.47 -11.37
N HIS A 9 -2.06 15.11 -11.34
CA HIS A 9 -1.10 15.11 -12.45
C HIS A 9 0.32 15.18 -11.88
N VAL A 10 1.25 14.38 -12.43
CA VAL A 10 2.66 14.36 -12.04
C VAL A 10 3.44 15.31 -12.94
N THR A 11 4.10 16.31 -12.36
CA THR A 11 4.96 17.27 -13.05
C THR A 11 6.44 16.99 -12.82
N GLY A 12 7.32 17.49 -13.68
CA GLY A 12 8.78 17.37 -13.50
C GLY A 12 9.32 15.94 -13.67
N THR A 13 8.63 15.10 -14.44
CA THR A 13 9.10 13.74 -14.70
C THR A 13 10.37 13.74 -15.55
N THR A 14 11.34 12.93 -15.15
CA THR A 14 12.58 12.63 -15.90
C THR A 14 12.67 11.16 -16.31
N SER A 15 11.62 10.37 -16.04
CA SER A 15 11.58 8.93 -16.23
C SER A 15 10.32 8.50 -16.99
N THR A 16 10.44 7.39 -17.71
CA THR A 16 9.34 6.72 -18.42
C THR A 16 8.98 5.36 -17.80
N LYS A 17 9.60 5.00 -16.66
CA LYS A 17 9.30 3.76 -15.95
C LYS A 17 7.83 3.72 -15.56
N LYS A 18 7.22 2.53 -15.71
CA LYS A 18 5.85 2.27 -15.30
C LYS A 18 5.82 1.84 -13.83
N VAL A 19 4.71 2.15 -13.17
CA VAL A 19 4.42 1.61 -11.84
C VAL A 19 4.05 0.13 -12.01
N ALA A 20 4.66 -0.73 -11.23
CA ALA A 20 4.39 -2.16 -11.23
C ALA A 20 2.97 -2.47 -10.74
N ALA A 21 2.44 -3.63 -11.11
CA ALA A 21 1.14 -4.09 -10.65
C ALA A 21 1.11 -4.22 -9.11
N ALA A 22 0.22 -3.45 -8.48
CA ALA A 22 0.15 -3.36 -7.02
C ALA A 22 -0.51 -4.59 -6.38
N LYS A 23 0.04 -5.03 -5.24
CA LYS A 23 -0.50 -6.15 -4.44
C LYS A 23 -1.04 -5.67 -3.09
N PRO A 24 -1.99 -6.39 -2.46
CA PRO A 24 -2.41 -6.09 -1.10
C PRO A 24 -1.22 -6.07 -0.12
N ALA A 25 -1.26 -5.17 0.85
CA ALA A 25 -0.28 -5.12 1.92
C ALA A 25 -0.56 -6.22 2.96
N VAL A 26 0.49 -6.87 3.45
CA VAL A 26 0.39 -7.91 4.48
C VAL A 26 0.92 -7.42 5.82
N LEU A 27 0.41 -7.99 6.91
CA LEU A 27 0.92 -7.72 8.26
C LEU A 27 2.32 -8.33 8.42
N CYS A 28 3.32 -7.48 8.62
CA CYS A 28 4.73 -7.86 8.72
C CYS A 28 5.44 -7.21 9.91
N ALA A 29 4.68 -6.80 10.94
CA ALA A 29 5.21 -6.10 12.12
C ALA A 29 6.37 -6.83 12.83
N ASP A 30 6.30 -8.15 12.89
CA ASP A 30 7.28 -8.98 13.59
C ASP A 30 8.50 -9.34 12.72
N ASP A 31 8.36 -9.22 11.39
CA ASP A 31 9.38 -9.59 10.42
C ASP A 31 9.24 -8.74 9.15
N PRO A 32 10.01 -7.64 9.04
CA PRO A 32 9.97 -6.76 7.87
C PRO A 32 10.29 -7.45 6.55
N SER A 33 11.02 -8.58 6.57
CA SER A 33 11.33 -9.32 5.34
C SER A 33 10.10 -9.96 4.70
N LYS A 34 9.02 -10.11 5.47
CA LYS A 34 7.73 -10.65 5.00
C LYS A 34 6.77 -9.58 4.49
N CYS A 35 7.15 -8.30 4.51
CA CYS A 35 6.30 -7.24 3.98
C CYS A 35 6.11 -7.39 2.46
N THR A 36 4.95 -6.96 1.96
CA THR A 36 4.74 -6.79 0.52
C THR A 36 5.73 -5.76 -0.02
N SER A 37 6.70 -6.23 -0.82
CA SER A 37 7.66 -5.38 -1.51
C SER A 37 7.04 -4.73 -2.76
N GLY A 38 7.57 -3.57 -3.12
CA GLY A 38 7.13 -2.82 -4.30
C GLY A 38 5.75 -2.18 -4.14
N ALA A 39 5.07 -2.06 -5.28
CA ALA A 39 3.77 -1.40 -5.37
C ALA A 39 2.72 -2.09 -4.49
N LYS A 40 2.14 -1.31 -3.57
CA LYS A 40 1.09 -1.76 -2.65
C LYS A 40 -0.24 -1.10 -2.99
N GLN A 41 -1.32 -1.85 -2.85
CA GLN A 41 -2.69 -1.34 -3.02
C GLN A 41 -3.08 -0.43 -1.85
N MET A 42 -4.10 0.40 -2.07
CA MET A 42 -4.83 1.07 -0.99
C MET A 42 -5.40 0.04 -0.02
N ILE A 43 -5.41 0.34 1.27
CA ILE A 43 -6.03 -0.52 2.28
C ILE A 43 -7.55 -0.34 2.22
N VAL A 44 -8.29 -1.38 1.84
CA VAL A 44 -9.75 -1.47 1.90
C VAL A 44 -10.12 -2.43 3.02
N TRP A 45 -10.70 -1.88 4.10
CA TRP A 45 -10.98 -2.62 5.32
C TRP A 45 -12.28 -2.18 5.98
N ASN A 46 -12.96 -3.14 6.61
CA ASN A 46 -14.23 -2.99 7.33
C ASN A 46 -15.38 -2.50 6.43
N GLN A 47 -15.46 -3.04 5.22
CA GLN A 47 -16.52 -2.82 4.23
C GLN A 47 -17.38 -4.08 4.08
N GLN A 48 -18.59 -3.97 3.52
CA GLN A 48 -19.44 -5.15 3.25
C GLN A 48 -18.84 -6.07 2.17
N GLU A 49 -18.16 -5.49 1.18
CA GLU A 49 -17.56 -6.18 0.05
C GLU A 49 -16.21 -5.55 -0.32
N GLY A 50 -15.38 -6.25 -1.10
CA GLY A 50 -14.16 -5.67 -1.68
C GLY A 50 -13.03 -5.37 -0.70
N ASN A 51 -13.07 -5.90 0.52
CA ASN A 51 -11.93 -5.81 1.43
C ASN A 51 -10.71 -6.51 0.82
N ASN A 52 -9.54 -5.86 0.90
CA ASN A 52 -8.26 -6.47 0.53
C ASN A 52 -7.33 -6.65 1.74
N TRP A 53 -7.85 -6.38 2.94
CA TRP A 53 -7.23 -6.69 4.21
C TRP A 53 -8.05 -7.74 4.94
N GLU A 54 -7.40 -8.83 5.33
CA GLU A 54 -7.97 -9.84 6.21
C GLU A 54 -7.54 -9.56 7.65
N ASP A 55 -8.50 -9.53 8.56
CA ASP A 55 -8.23 -9.35 9.99
C ASP A 55 -7.65 -10.65 10.56
N THR A 56 -6.34 -10.81 10.39
CA THR A 56 -5.64 -12.05 10.74
C THR A 56 -5.31 -12.16 12.24
N ARG A 57 -5.32 -11.05 12.99
CA ARG A 57 -4.79 -10.98 14.37
C ARG A 57 -5.52 -10.00 15.30
N GLY A 58 -6.73 -9.55 14.95
CA GLY A 58 -7.45 -8.53 15.72
C GLY A 58 -6.76 -7.18 15.67
N VAL A 59 -6.04 -6.89 14.58
CA VAL A 59 -5.30 -5.64 14.39
C VAL A 59 -5.85 -4.88 13.20
N SER A 60 -6.11 -3.60 13.41
CA SER A 60 -6.49 -2.72 12.31
C SER A 60 -5.30 -2.49 11.37
N PRO A 61 -5.52 -2.42 10.04
CA PRO A 61 -4.47 -2.04 9.11
C PRO A 61 -4.15 -0.55 9.22
N GLY A 62 -2.96 -0.16 8.78
CA GLY A 62 -2.56 1.25 8.71
C GLY A 62 -1.46 1.50 7.69
N TYR A 63 -1.37 2.74 7.21
CA TYR A 63 -0.29 3.21 6.34
C TYR A 63 0.97 3.48 7.18
N ASN A 64 1.62 2.42 7.64
CA ASN A 64 2.82 2.48 8.47
C ASN A 64 3.68 1.22 8.33
N MET A 65 4.78 1.20 9.09
CA MET A 65 5.82 0.16 8.99
C MET A 65 5.31 -1.27 9.28
N LYS A 66 4.25 -1.46 10.09
CA LYS A 66 3.69 -2.81 10.33
C LYS A 66 3.11 -3.47 9.08
N LEU A 67 2.83 -2.70 8.03
CA LEU A 67 2.36 -3.18 6.72
C LEU A 67 3.37 -2.83 5.60
N GLY A 68 4.59 -2.41 5.95
CA GLY A 68 5.64 -2.08 4.99
C GLY A 68 5.45 -0.75 4.25
N PHE A 69 4.60 0.16 4.76
CA PHE A 69 4.52 1.53 4.24
C PHE A 69 5.55 2.41 4.94
N ALA A 70 6.63 2.75 4.23
CA ALA A 70 7.69 3.60 4.75
C ALA A 70 7.23 5.06 4.88
N PRO A 71 7.76 5.85 5.83
CA PRO A 71 7.48 7.28 5.88
C PRO A 71 8.01 7.96 4.61
N GLY A 72 7.18 8.78 3.97
CA GLY A 72 7.52 9.50 2.74
C GLY A 72 7.24 8.71 1.46
N ALA A 73 8.05 8.97 0.43
CA ALA A 73 7.85 8.41 -0.90
C ALA A 73 8.15 6.90 -0.95
N GLN A 74 7.30 6.15 -1.66
CA GLN A 74 7.52 4.73 -1.93
C GLN A 74 8.30 4.60 -3.24
N ASN A 75 9.62 4.47 -3.15
CA ASN A 75 10.52 4.54 -4.31
C ASN A 75 10.68 3.19 -5.04
N ASP A 76 10.16 2.10 -4.48
CA ASP A 76 10.30 0.72 -4.96
C ASP A 76 9.11 0.25 -5.83
N ILE A 77 8.21 1.16 -6.22
CA ILE A 77 6.93 0.80 -6.86
C ILE A 77 7.01 0.59 -8.38
N PHE A 78 8.18 0.75 -8.99
CA PHE A 78 8.33 0.73 -10.45
C PHE A 78 8.78 -0.64 -10.99
N GLU A 79 8.51 -0.88 -12.27
CA GLU A 79 9.02 -2.05 -13.03
C GLU A 79 10.55 -2.02 -13.24
#